data_AF-A0A7J9JU52-F1
#
_entry.id   AF-A0A7J9JU52-F1
#
_cell.length_a   1.000
_cell.length_b   1.000
_cell.length_c   1.000
_cell.angle_alpha   90.00
_cell.angle_beta   90.00
_cell.angle_gamma   90.00
#
_symmetry.space_group_name_H-M   'P 1'
#
loop_
_entity.id
_entity.type
_entity.pdbx_description
1 polymer ?
#
loop_
_entity_poly.entity_id
_entity_poly.type
_entity_poly.pdbx_seq_one_letter_code
_entity_poly.pdbx_strand_id
1 'polypeptide(L)'
;MVSVQSNNVSAVNEALNEIYVEEEDYDRLRESIDLHHNFDQIGLAQKIEKHELLEMRRVAAYIYKKAGKWKHSIVLSKKDKIHKDAMETASQSGDRELAEELLVYFIEQGKKECFASCLFVFYDLIRADVVLELAWINDMIDFAFPYLLQFIRECTGKVDELIKDKIETQKEVKAKEQEEKEVIAQQNMYAQLLPLALPAPPMPGMGGGFAPPPPMGGMGMPPMPPFGMPPMGSY
;
A
#
# COMPACT_ATOMS: atom_id res chain seq x y z
N MET A 1 26.44 -37.82 -15.04
CA MET A 1 26.29 -36.34 -15.04
C MET A 1 25.07 -35.90 -14.25
N VAL A 2 23.88 -36.47 -14.47
CA VAL A 2 22.67 -36.18 -13.65
C VAL A 2 22.89 -36.42 -12.15
N SER A 3 23.66 -37.45 -11.76
CA SER A 3 23.98 -37.73 -10.35
C SER A 3 24.95 -36.73 -9.68
N VAL A 4 25.52 -35.78 -10.45
CA VAL A 4 26.48 -34.77 -9.97
C VAL A 4 25.82 -33.39 -9.87
N GLN A 5 24.63 -33.21 -10.47
CA GLN A 5 23.85 -31.97 -10.37
C GLN A 5 23.38 -31.68 -8.94
N SER A 6 23.19 -32.72 -8.12
CA SER A 6 22.91 -32.59 -6.67
C SER A 6 23.99 -31.81 -5.90
N ASN A 7 25.22 -31.73 -6.41
CA ASN A 7 26.29 -30.95 -5.81
C ASN A 7 26.28 -29.46 -6.23
N ASN A 8 25.35 -29.04 -7.10
CA ASN A 8 25.16 -27.65 -7.56
C ASN A 8 26.48 -26.96 -7.96
N VAL A 9 27.33 -27.67 -8.71
CA VAL A 9 28.63 -27.16 -9.18
C VAL A 9 28.42 -26.33 -10.44
N SER A 10 28.86 -25.06 -10.42
CA SER A 10 28.62 -24.11 -11.50
C SER A 10 29.10 -24.59 -12.88
N ALA A 11 30.32 -25.13 -12.95
CA ALA A 11 30.87 -25.64 -14.21
C ALA A 11 30.08 -26.83 -14.80
N VAL A 12 29.49 -27.67 -13.94
CA VAL A 12 28.67 -28.81 -14.38
C VAL A 12 27.32 -28.32 -14.87
N ASN A 13 26.69 -27.41 -14.13
CA ASN A 13 25.40 -26.83 -14.51
C ASN A 13 25.51 -26.03 -15.81
N GLU A 14 26.59 -25.27 -16.00
CA GLU A 14 26.82 -24.48 -17.20
C GLU A 14 27.00 -25.37 -18.44
N ALA A 15 27.90 -26.35 -18.39
CA ALA A 15 28.12 -27.29 -19.50
C ALA A 15 26.85 -28.08 -19.85
N LEU A 16 26.04 -28.40 -18.84
CA LEU A 16 24.84 -29.22 -19.02
C LEU A 16 23.66 -28.38 -19.54
N ASN A 17 23.56 -27.11 -19.12
CA ASN A 17 22.65 -26.15 -19.74
C ASN A 17 23.03 -25.85 -21.19
N GLU A 18 24.33 -25.79 -21.53
CA GLU A 18 24.77 -25.66 -22.93
C GLU A 18 24.33 -26.84 -23.79
N ILE A 19 24.46 -28.08 -23.29
CA ILE A 19 23.97 -29.27 -23.98
C ILE A 19 22.45 -29.20 -24.19
N TYR A 20 21.67 -28.80 -23.18
CA TYR A 20 20.22 -28.63 -23.35
C TYR A 20 19.84 -27.54 -24.35
N VAL A 21 20.66 -26.50 -24.48
CA VAL A 21 20.46 -25.48 -25.51
C VAL A 21 20.75 -26.04 -26.90
N GLU A 22 21.80 -26.85 -27.06
CA GLU A 22 22.12 -27.51 -28.34
C GLU A 22 21.12 -28.61 -28.73
N GLU A 23 20.58 -29.34 -27.75
CA GLU A 23 19.55 -30.38 -27.96
C GLU A 23 18.13 -29.81 -28.12
N GLU A 24 17.94 -28.50 -27.94
CA GLU A 24 16.65 -27.80 -27.99
C GLU A 24 15.60 -28.30 -26.97
N ASP A 25 16.05 -28.93 -25.87
CA ASP A 25 15.18 -29.48 -24.82
C ASP A 25 14.84 -28.41 -23.77
N TYR A 26 13.77 -27.65 -24.04
CA TYR A 26 13.30 -26.56 -23.18
C TYR A 26 12.71 -27.02 -21.84
N ASP A 27 12.10 -28.21 -21.80
CA ASP A 27 11.47 -28.75 -20.59
C ASP A 27 12.53 -29.11 -19.56
N ARG A 28 13.56 -29.86 -19.98
CA ARG A 28 14.68 -30.22 -19.10
C ARG A 28 15.51 -29.02 -18.68
N LEU A 29 15.71 -28.06 -19.58
CA LEU A 29 16.40 -26.82 -19.25
C LEU A 29 15.67 -26.07 -18.13
N ARG A 30 14.33 -25.97 -18.21
CA ARG A 30 13.53 -25.32 -17.17
C ARG A 30 13.60 -26.04 -15.84
N GLU A 31 13.44 -27.37 -15.83
CA GLU A 31 13.58 -28.18 -14.61
C GLU A 31 14.97 -28.02 -13.99
N SER A 32 16.02 -28.01 -14.81
CA SER A 32 17.40 -27.84 -14.35
C SER A 32 17.62 -26.46 -13.72
N ILE A 33 17.10 -25.40 -14.33
CA ILE A 33 17.16 -24.02 -13.79
C ILE A 33 16.38 -23.92 -12.48
N ASP A 34 15.26 -24.63 -12.35
CA ASP A 34 14.43 -24.62 -11.14
C ASP A 34 15.09 -25.32 -9.97
N LEU A 35 15.74 -26.46 -10.21
CA LEU A 35 16.43 -27.24 -9.19
C LEU A 35 17.82 -26.68 -8.83
N HIS A 36 18.54 -26.12 -9.80
CA HIS A 36 19.96 -25.73 -9.64
C HIS A 36 20.18 -24.28 -10.04
N HIS A 37 20.52 -23.43 -9.07
CA HIS A 37 20.62 -21.97 -9.25
C HIS A 37 22.07 -21.46 -9.37
N ASN A 38 23.08 -22.31 -9.16
CA ASN A 38 24.49 -21.93 -9.23
C ASN A 38 25.02 -22.10 -10.66
N PHE A 39 24.88 -21.05 -11.48
CA PHE A 39 25.42 -20.94 -12.85
C PHE A 39 25.38 -19.46 -13.28
N ASP A 40 26.02 -19.12 -14.40
CA ASP A 40 25.91 -17.77 -14.97
C ASP A 40 24.55 -17.56 -15.65
N GLN A 41 23.58 -17.05 -14.88
CA GLN A 41 22.22 -16.78 -15.34
C GLN A 41 22.18 -15.73 -16.45
N ILE A 42 23.05 -14.72 -16.40
CA ILE A 42 23.03 -13.61 -17.35
C ILE A 42 23.68 -14.04 -18.66
N GLY A 43 24.85 -14.68 -18.59
CA GLY A 43 25.55 -15.19 -19.78
C GLY A 43 24.73 -16.22 -20.54
N LEU A 44 24.07 -17.15 -19.82
CA LEU A 44 23.19 -18.13 -20.44
C LEU A 44 21.97 -17.46 -21.10
N ALA A 45 21.30 -16.53 -20.43
CA ALA A 45 20.14 -15.85 -20.99
C ALA A 45 20.48 -15.06 -22.28
N GLN A 46 21.65 -14.41 -22.34
CA GLN A 46 22.11 -13.70 -23.54
C GLN A 46 22.39 -14.64 -24.73
N LYS A 47 22.87 -15.86 -24.49
CA LYS A 47 23.05 -16.88 -25.53
C LYS A 47 21.68 -17.33 -26.07
N ILE A 48 20.75 -17.64 -25.17
CA ILE A 48 19.43 -18.18 -25.53
C ILE A 48 18.52 -17.12 -26.18
N GLU A 49 18.68 -15.84 -25.84
CA GLU A 49 17.92 -14.74 -26.44
C GLU A 49 18.04 -14.66 -27.98
N LYS A 50 19.16 -15.15 -28.54
CA LYS A 50 19.40 -15.15 -29.99
C LYS A 50 18.89 -16.39 -30.71
N HIS A 51 18.34 -17.37 -29.97
CA HIS A 51 17.88 -18.63 -30.53
C HIS A 51 16.64 -18.44 -31.42
N GLU A 52 16.51 -19.23 -32.48
CA GLU A 52 15.42 -19.11 -33.46
C GLU A 52 14.06 -19.51 -32.86
N LEU A 53 14.07 -20.57 -32.04
CA LEU A 53 12.91 -21.08 -31.30
C LEU A 53 12.37 -20.06 -30.28
N LEU A 54 11.05 -19.84 -30.34
CA LEU A 54 10.34 -18.97 -29.42
C LEU A 54 10.34 -19.52 -27.98
N GLU A 55 10.21 -20.84 -27.81
CA GLU A 55 10.19 -21.46 -26.47
C GLU A 55 11.54 -21.30 -25.75
N MET A 56 12.65 -21.35 -26.49
CA MET A 56 13.97 -21.09 -25.91
C MET A 56 14.08 -19.63 -25.45
N ARG A 57 13.66 -18.67 -26.27
CA ARG A 57 13.62 -17.25 -25.87
C ARG A 57 12.70 -17.00 -24.68
N ARG A 58 11.60 -17.75 -24.57
CA ARG A 58 10.72 -17.74 -23.42
C ARG A 58 11.43 -18.21 -22.15
N VAL A 59 12.23 -19.28 -22.23
CA VAL A 59 13.10 -19.72 -21.12
C VAL A 59 14.15 -18.64 -20.78
N ALA A 60 14.71 -17.94 -21.76
CA ALA A 60 15.62 -16.81 -21.50
C ALA A 60 14.94 -15.70 -20.69
N ALA A 61 13.70 -15.33 -21.03
CA ALA A 61 12.90 -14.36 -20.27
C ALA A 61 12.66 -14.84 -18.83
N TYR A 62 12.41 -16.14 -18.64
CA TYR A 62 12.26 -16.77 -17.31
C TYR A 62 13.56 -16.75 -16.50
N ILE A 63 14.72 -16.96 -17.14
CA ILE A 63 16.03 -16.84 -16.48
C ILE A 63 16.26 -15.40 -16.02
N TYR A 64 16.00 -14.40 -16.88
CA TYR A 64 16.12 -12.99 -16.49
C TYR A 64 15.18 -12.59 -15.35
N LYS A 65 13.97 -13.16 -15.33
CA LYS A 65 13.00 -13.01 -14.26
C LYS A 65 13.55 -13.56 -12.94
N LYS A 66 14.12 -14.77 -12.95
CA LYS A 66 14.73 -15.40 -11.77
C LYS A 66 15.99 -14.67 -11.28
N ALA A 67 16.74 -14.06 -12.20
CA ALA A 67 17.91 -13.23 -11.90
C ALA A 67 17.55 -11.82 -11.37
N GLY A 68 16.27 -11.44 -11.32
CA GLY A 68 15.80 -10.12 -10.90
C GLY A 68 16.06 -9.00 -11.93
N LYS A 69 16.35 -9.34 -13.20
CA LYS A 69 16.56 -8.39 -14.30
C LYS A 69 15.24 -8.14 -15.05
N TRP A 70 14.26 -7.57 -14.35
CA TRP A 70 12.89 -7.35 -14.84
C TRP A 70 12.84 -6.56 -16.15
N LYS A 71 13.60 -5.46 -16.27
CA LYS A 71 13.65 -4.62 -17.47
C LYS A 71 14.03 -5.41 -18.73
N HIS A 72 15.05 -6.26 -18.63
CA HIS A 72 15.53 -7.05 -19.78
C HIS A 72 14.53 -8.14 -20.14
N SER A 73 13.95 -8.81 -19.14
CA SER A 73 12.89 -9.80 -19.34
C SER A 73 11.69 -9.20 -20.07
N ILE A 74 11.21 -8.01 -19.65
CA ILE A 74 10.10 -7.31 -20.29
C ILE A 74 10.45 -6.91 -21.73
N VAL A 75 11.64 -6.37 -22.00
CA VAL A 75 12.06 -6.00 -23.35
C VAL A 75 12.08 -7.21 -24.28
N LEU A 76 12.56 -8.36 -23.79
CA LEU A 76 12.55 -9.61 -24.53
C LEU A 76 11.11 -10.08 -24.83
N SER A 77 10.24 -10.08 -23.82
CA SER A 77 8.83 -10.44 -24.01
C SER A 77 8.08 -9.47 -24.95
N LYS A 78 8.43 -8.17 -24.93
CA LYS A 78 7.91 -7.17 -25.88
C LYS A 78 8.32 -7.53 -27.32
N LYS A 79 9.59 -7.93 -27.53
CA LYS A 79 10.13 -8.35 -28.84
C LYS A 79 9.45 -9.59 -29.38
N ASP A 80 9.20 -10.58 -28.53
CA ASP A 80 8.55 -11.84 -28.91
C ASP A 80 7.02 -11.76 -28.95
N LYS A 81 6.44 -10.61 -28.57
CA LYS A 81 4.98 -10.36 -28.49
C LYS A 81 4.25 -11.34 -27.58
N ILE A 82 4.95 -11.91 -26.59
CA ILE A 82 4.40 -12.81 -25.57
C ILE A 82 3.90 -11.96 -24.41
N HIS A 83 2.66 -11.51 -24.54
CA HIS A 83 2.09 -10.51 -23.63
C HIS A 83 1.77 -11.06 -22.24
N LYS A 84 1.43 -12.34 -22.13
CA LYS A 84 1.11 -13.00 -20.84
C LYS A 84 2.31 -13.02 -19.90
N ASP A 85 3.45 -13.49 -20.39
CA ASP A 85 4.69 -13.58 -19.60
C ASP A 85 5.23 -12.19 -19.22
N ALA A 86 5.06 -11.19 -20.11
CA ALA A 86 5.40 -9.81 -19.82
C ALA A 86 4.58 -9.27 -18.63
N MET A 87 3.27 -9.54 -18.62
CA MET A 87 2.37 -9.13 -17.54
C MET A 87 2.73 -9.80 -16.21
N GLU A 88 2.96 -11.11 -16.22
CA GLU A 88 3.37 -11.84 -15.00
C GLU A 88 4.71 -11.34 -14.46
N THR A 89 5.66 -11.03 -15.33
CA THR A 89 6.98 -10.52 -14.95
C THR A 89 6.89 -9.13 -14.33
N ALA A 90 6.10 -8.23 -14.92
CA ALA A 90 5.85 -6.90 -14.36
C ALA A 90 5.09 -6.99 -13.02
N SER A 91 4.15 -7.92 -12.88
CA SER A 91 3.39 -8.11 -11.63
C SER A 91 4.31 -8.56 -10.50
N GLN A 92 5.20 -9.51 -10.79
CA GLN A 92 6.17 -10.01 -9.82
C GLN A 92 7.26 -9.01 -9.47
N SER A 93 7.61 -8.08 -10.38
CA SER A 93 8.59 -7.04 -10.07
C SER A 93 8.13 -6.08 -8.98
N GLY A 94 6.81 -5.86 -8.81
CA GLY A 94 6.29 -4.86 -7.87
C GLY A 94 6.57 -3.40 -8.27
N ASP A 95 7.39 -3.18 -9.30
CA ASP A 95 7.80 -1.86 -9.77
C ASP A 95 6.66 -1.20 -10.57
N ARG A 96 6.10 -0.18 -9.96
CA ARG A 96 5.02 0.61 -10.54
C ARG A 96 5.38 1.26 -11.88
N GLU A 97 6.59 1.82 -11.99
CA GLU A 97 7.05 2.48 -13.21
C GLU A 97 7.10 1.52 -14.40
N LEU A 98 7.53 0.27 -14.15
CA LEU A 98 7.58 -0.77 -15.19
C LEU A 98 6.17 -1.20 -15.63
N ALA A 99 5.23 -1.27 -14.69
CA ALA A 99 3.84 -1.58 -15.00
C ALA A 99 3.19 -0.47 -15.84
N GLU A 100 3.41 0.80 -15.51
CA GLU A 100 2.91 1.95 -16.28
C GLU A 100 3.54 2.00 -17.68
N GLU A 101 4.85 1.80 -17.82
CA GLU A 101 5.53 1.76 -19.13
C GLU A 101 5.02 0.60 -20.01
N LEU A 102 4.79 -0.58 -19.41
CA LEU A 102 4.23 -1.73 -20.12
C LEU A 102 2.78 -1.47 -20.56
N LEU A 103 2.00 -0.75 -19.75
CA LEU A 103 0.62 -0.41 -20.05
C LEU A 103 0.52 0.61 -21.20
N VAL A 104 1.40 1.62 -21.24
CA VAL A 104 1.54 2.53 -22.39
C VAL A 104 1.90 1.75 -23.66
N TYR A 105 2.84 0.80 -23.58
CA TYR A 105 3.19 -0.05 -24.73
C TYR A 105 1.99 -0.85 -25.26
N PHE A 106 1.12 -1.38 -24.40
CA PHE A 106 -0.07 -2.12 -24.86
C PHE A 106 -1.12 -1.23 -25.54
N ILE A 107 -1.24 0.02 -25.09
CA ILE A 107 -2.10 1.01 -25.72
C ILE A 107 -1.59 1.35 -27.12
N GLU A 108 -0.29 1.59 -27.28
CA GLU A 108 0.33 1.85 -28.59
C GLU A 108 0.17 0.67 -29.55
N GLN A 109 0.24 -0.55 -29.04
CA GLN A 109 -0.02 -1.77 -29.83
C GLN A 109 -1.50 -1.95 -30.20
N GLY A 110 -2.42 -1.14 -29.67
CA GLY A 110 -3.85 -1.16 -29.98
C GLY A 110 -4.59 -2.41 -29.51
N LYS A 111 -3.99 -3.24 -28.65
CA LYS A 111 -4.59 -4.49 -28.15
C LYS A 111 -5.45 -4.23 -26.92
N LYS A 112 -6.72 -3.89 -27.13
CA LYS A 112 -7.68 -3.56 -26.07
C LYS A 112 -7.87 -4.67 -25.03
N GLU A 113 -7.80 -5.93 -25.44
CA GLU A 113 -7.91 -7.10 -24.55
C GLU A 113 -6.72 -7.25 -23.60
N CYS A 114 -5.52 -6.89 -24.07
CA CYS A 114 -4.31 -6.93 -23.24
C CYS A 114 -4.34 -5.83 -22.19
N PHE A 115 -4.90 -4.66 -22.53
CA PHE A 115 -5.10 -3.56 -21.59
C PHE A 115 -6.03 -3.97 -20.43
N ALA A 116 -7.20 -4.55 -20.71
CA ALA A 116 -8.11 -5.03 -19.67
C ALA A 116 -7.45 -6.09 -18.75
N SER A 117 -6.72 -7.02 -19.34
CA SER A 117 -6.00 -8.07 -18.61
C SER A 117 -4.89 -7.50 -17.72
N CYS A 118 -4.17 -6.47 -18.19
CA CYS A 118 -3.16 -5.76 -17.40
C CYS A 118 -3.76 -5.11 -16.17
N LEU A 119 -4.91 -4.42 -16.32
CA LEU A 119 -5.57 -3.75 -15.20
C LEU A 119 -5.94 -4.71 -14.08
N PHE A 120 -6.31 -5.95 -14.43
CA PHE A 120 -6.62 -6.98 -13.45
C PHE A 120 -5.35 -7.49 -12.75
N VAL A 121 -4.29 -7.78 -13.51
CA VAL A 121 -3.03 -8.33 -12.96
C VAL A 121 -2.27 -7.31 -12.11
N PHE A 122 -2.39 -6.02 -12.44
CA PHE A 122 -1.70 -4.92 -11.75
C PHE A 122 -2.58 -4.17 -10.75
N TYR A 123 -3.67 -4.80 -10.28
CA TYR A 123 -4.68 -4.15 -9.44
C TYR A 123 -4.07 -3.36 -8.26
N ASP A 124 -3.10 -3.96 -7.57
CA ASP A 124 -2.45 -3.37 -6.40
C ASP A 124 -1.31 -2.39 -6.75
N LEU A 125 -0.72 -2.49 -7.94
CA LEU A 125 0.48 -1.73 -8.31
C LEU A 125 0.13 -0.36 -8.92
N ILE A 126 -0.97 -0.28 -9.68
CA ILE A 126 -1.30 0.89 -10.50
C ILE A 126 -2.30 1.81 -9.77
N ARG A 127 -2.13 3.14 -9.95
CA ARG A 127 -3.14 4.10 -9.48
C ARG A 127 -4.28 4.21 -10.49
N ALA A 128 -5.51 4.25 -9.97
CA ALA A 128 -6.72 4.41 -10.78
C ALA A 128 -6.72 5.72 -11.59
N ASP A 129 -6.13 6.80 -11.08
CA ASP A 129 -5.97 8.09 -11.76
C ASP A 129 -5.22 7.97 -13.10
N VAL A 130 -4.06 7.29 -13.10
CA VAL A 130 -3.25 7.08 -14.32
C VAL A 130 -3.99 6.20 -15.33
N VAL A 131 -4.66 5.15 -14.85
CA VAL A 131 -5.48 4.26 -15.71
C VAL A 131 -6.60 5.02 -16.39
N LEU A 132 -7.29 5.89 -15.64
CA LEU A 132 -8.42 6.64 -16.14
C LEU A 132 -7.98 7.65 -17.20
N GLU A 133 -6.86 8.36 -16.98
CA GLU A 133 -6.28 9.27 -17.96
C GLU A 133 -5.92 8.54 -19.26
N LEU A 134 -5.21 7.42 -19.15
CA LEU A 134 -4.81 6.62 -20.30
C LEU A 134 -6.01 5.99 -21.03
N ALA A 135 -7.02 5.51 -20.30
CA ALA A 135 -8.23 4.96 -20.89
C ALA A 135 -9.07 6.03 -21.59
N TRP A 136 -9.11 7.25 -21.04
CA TRP A 136 -9.84 8.39 -21.61
C TRP A 136 -9.19 8.91 -22.89
N ILE A 137 -7.88 9.11 -22.90
CA ILE A 137 -7.16 9.62 -24.08
C ILE A 137 -7.27 8.67 -25.28
N ASN A 138 -7.40 7.36 -25.02
CA ASN A 138 -7.35 6.33 -26.06
C ASN A 138 -8.73 5.73 -26.40
N ASP A 139 -9.83 6.32 -25.92
CA ASP A 139 -11.20 5.82 -26.16
C ASP A 139 -11.39 4.34 -25.78
N MET A 140 -10.86 3.93 -24.61
CA MET A 140 -10.91 2.54 -24.10
C MET A 140 -11.52 2.41 -22.69
N ILE A 141 -12.32 3.39 -22.28
CA ILE A 141 -12.93 3.44 -20.94
C ILE A 141 -13.78 2.21 -20.63
N ASP A 142 -14.49 1.67 -21.62
CA ASP A 142 -15.34 0.48 -21.46
C ASP A 142 -14.57 -0.74 -20.94
N PHE A 143 -13.30 -0.86 -21.31
CA PHE A 143 -12.42 -1.94 -20.86
C PHE A 143 -11.81 -1.69 -19.47
N ALA A 144 -11.71 -0.42 -19.05
CA ALA A 144 -11.26 -0.04 -17.71
C ALA A 144 -12.40 -0.03 -16.67
N PHE A 145 -13.65 -0.05 -17.12
CA PHE A 145 -14.82 0.10 -16.25
C PHE A 145 -14.93 -0.97 -15.15
N PRO A 146 -14.70 -2.27 -15.42
CA PRO A 146 -14.73 -3.30 -14.36
C PRO A 146 -13.71 -3.06 -13.25
N TYR A 147 -12.51 -2.60 -13.61
CA TYR A 147 -11.45 -2.23 -12.66
C TYR A 147 -11.87 -1.03 -11.81
N LEU A 148 -12.42 0.02 -12.45
CA LEU A 148 -12.87 1.23 -11.75
C LEU A 148 -14.01 0.93 -10.77
N LEU A 149 -14.96 0.07 -11.16
CA LEU A 149 -16.07 -0.34 -10.29
C LEU A 149 -15.54 -1.06 -9.03
N GLN A 150 -14.58 -1.97 -9.21
CA GLN A 150 -13.95 -2.68 -8.10
C GLN A 150 -13.23 -1.69 -7.16
N PHE A 151 -12.47 -0.74 -7.72
CA PHE A 151 -11.79 0.30 -6.95
C PHE A 151 -12.77 1.17 -6.16
N ILE A 152 -13.87 1.63 -6.78
CA ILE A 152 -14.90 2.45 -6.10
C ILE A 152 -15.56 1.66 -4.98
N ARG A 153 -15.89 0.38 -5.20
CA ARG A 153 -16.49 -0.48 -4.18
C ARG A 153 -15.57 -0.65 -2.98
N GLU A 154 -14.28 -0.88 -3.22
CA GLU A 154 -13.31 -1.09 -2.15
C GLU A 154 -13.01 0.21 -1.41
N CYS A 155 -12.91 1.35 -2.10
CA CYS A 155 -12.78 2.66 -1.48
C CYS A 155 -13.99 2.99 -0.59
N THR A 156 -15.22 2.75 -1.10
CA THR A 156 -16.44 2.98 -0.32
C THR A 156 -16.51 2.05 0.89
N GLY A 157 -16.17 0.76 0.72
CA GLY A 157 -16.13 -0.21 1.81
C GLY A 157 -15.12 0.14 2.90
N LYS A 158 -13.88 0.50 2.53
CA LYS A 158 -12.85 0.95 3.49
C LYS A 158 -13.27 2.23 4.21
N VAL A 159 -13.89 3.16 3.50
CA VAL A 159 -14.42 4.39 4.11
C VAL A 159 -15.55 4.07 5.10
N ASP A 160 -16.47 3.17 4.75
CA ASP A 160 -17.56 2.75 5.64
C ASP A 160 -17.05 2.03 6.90
N GLU A 161 -16.03 1.18 6.78
CA GLU A 161 -15.35 0.53 7.91
C GLU A 161 -14.65 1.56 8.80
N LEU A 162 -13.86 2.47 8.22
CA LEU A 162 -13.18 3.52 8.98
C LEU A 162 -14.16 4.47 9.69
N ILE A 163 -15.31 4.75 9.08
CA ILE A 163 -16.38 5.55 9.70
C ILE A 163 -16.95 4.79 10.91
N LYS A 164 -17.20 3.48 10.79
CA LYS A 164 -17.68 2.66 11.92
C LYS A 164 -16.65 2.60 13.05
N ASP A 165 -15.38 2.34 12.74
CA ASP A 165 -14.29 2.30 13.71
C ASP A 165 -14.13 3.64 14.44
N LYS A 166 -14.23 4.76 13.71
CA LYS A 166 -14.24 6.10 14.33
C LYS A 166 -15.44 6.31 15.24
N ILE A 167 -16.62 5.87 14.83
CA ILE A 167 -17.85 6.00 15.65
C ILE A 167 -17.74 5.14 16.91
N GLU A 168 -17.25 3.92 16.82
CA GLU A 168 -17.04 3.02 17.97
C GLU A 168 -15.97 3.57 18.91
N THR A 169 -14.83 4.01 18.38
CA THR A 169 -13.78 4.67 19.19
C THR A 169 -14.32 5.92 19.89
N GLN A 170 -15.12 6.75 19.20
CA GLN A 170 -15.74 7.91 19.82
C GLN A 170 -16.78 7.55 20.88
N LYS A 171 -17.50 6.43 20.72
CA LYS A 171 -18.45 5.93 21.72
C LYS A 171 -17.71 5.40 22.95
N GLU A 172 -16.62 4.67 22.78
CA GLU A 172 -15.80 4.18 23.89
C GLU A 172 -15.14 5.32 24.65
N VAL A 173 -14.62 6.34 23.97
CA VAL A 173 -14.07 7.54 24.62
C VAL A 173 -15.16 8.27 25.40
N LYS A 174 -16.36 8.43 24.83
CA LYS A 174 -17.50 9.04 25.53
C LYS A 174 -18.00 8.19 26.70
N ALA A 175 -17.96 6.87 26.59
CA ALA A 175 -18.34 5.95 27.66
C ALA A 175 -17.32 6.01 28.81
N LYS A 176 -16.02 6.01 28.52
CA LYS A 176 -14.96 6.19 29.53
C LYS A 176 -15.04 7.55 30.21
N GLU A 177 -15.29 8.62 29.45
CA GLU A 177 -15.52 9.95 30.03
C GLU A 177 -16.80 10.01 30.90
N GLN A 178 -17.83 9.25 30.56
CA GLN A 178 -19.05 9.15 31.37
C GLN A 178 -18.82 8.33 32.64
N GLU A 179 -18.11 7.20 32.55
CA GLU A 179 -17.73 6.40 33.72
C GLU A 179 -16.82 7.18 34.67
N GLU A 180 -15.84 7.93 34.16
CA GLU A 180 -15.01 8.82 34.98
C GLU A 180 -15.85 9.91 35.67
N LYS A 181 -16.81 10.50 34.96
CA LYS A 181 -17.74 11.49 35.55
C LYS A 181 -18.66 10.87 36.60
N GLU A 182 -19.11 9.63 36.41
CA GLU A 182 -19.95 8.90 37.37
C GLU A 182 -19.15 8.46 38.62
N VAL A 183 -17.90 8.01 38.46
CA VAL A 183 -17.01 7.69 39.59
C VAL A 183 -16.68 8.95 40.39
N ILE A 184 -16.39 10.07 39.73
CA ILE A 184 -16.19 11.37 40.40
C ILE A 184 -17.47 11.83 41.12
N ALA A 185 -18.65 11.64 40.51
CA ALA A 185 -19.92 11.98 41.13
C ALA A 185 -20.23 11.09 42.35
N GLN A 186 -19.97 9.78 42.28
CA GLN A 186 -20.12 8.86 43.42
C GLN A 186 -19.14 9.18 44.54
N GLN A 187 -17.89 9.52 44.23
CA GLN A 187 -16.89 9.92 45.21
C GLN A 187 -17.27 11.23 45.93
N ASN A 188 -17.84 12.19 45.19
CA ASN A 188 -18.40 13.42 45.76
C ASN A 188 -19.66 13.16 46.61
N MET A 189 -20.53 12.20 46.22
CA MET A 189 -21.70 11.85 47.01
C MET A 189 -21.32 11.11 48.30
N TYR A 190 -20.30 10.25 48.27
CA TYR A 190 -19.76 9.57 49.44
C TYR A 190 -19.10 10.55 50.43
N ALA A 191 -18.42 11.58 49.92
CA ALA A 191 -17.90 12.67 50.75
C ALA A 191 -19.01 13.49 51.43
N GLN A 192 -20.21 13.54 50.84
CA GLN A 192 -21.39 14.23 51.38
C GLN A 192 -22.18 13.37 52.40
N LEU A 193 -21.98 12.05 52.40
CA LEU A 193 -22.60 11.07 53.32
C LEU A 193 -21.76 10.76 54.56
N LEU A 194 -20.49 11.20 54.62
CA LEU A 194 -19.73 11.22 55.87
C LEU A 194 -20.40 12.23 56.83
N PRO A 195 -20.92 11.80 57.98
CA PRO A 195 -21.68 12.68 58.86
C PRO A 195 -20.84 13.87 59.32
N LEU A 196 -21.39 15.08 59.15
CA LEU A 196 -21.03 16.33 59.85
C LEU A 196 -21.28 16.21 61.38
N ALA A 197 -20.90 15.09 61.99
CA ALA A 197 -21.02 14.82 63.41
C ALA A 197 -19.86 15.46 64.17
N LEU A 198 -19.87 16.79 64.27
CA LEU A 198 -19.24 17.51 65.39
C LEU A 198 -20.00 18.83 65.62
N PRO A 199 -20.52 19.06 66.85
CA PRO A 199 -21.44 20.16 67.14
C PRO A 199 -20.71 21.50 67.18
N ALA A 200 -21.37 22.51 66.63
CA ALA A 200 -20.94 23.90 66.60
C ALA A 200 -20.64 24.45 68.02
N PRO A 201 -19.52 25.18 68.23
CA PRO A 201 -19.34 26.08 69.36
C PRO A 201 -19.90 27.48 69.04
N PRO A 202 -20.36 28.23 70.07
CA PRO A 202 -21.26 29.36 69.93
C PRO A 202 -20.55 30.63 69.42
N MET A 203 -21.26 31.40 68.60
CA MET A 203 -20.98 32.80 68.29
C MET A 203 -21.24 33.68 69.53
N PRO A 204 -20.29 34.56 69.91
CA PRO A 204 -20.59 35.76 70.67
C PRO A 204 -20.01 37.00 69.98
N GLY A 205 -20.88 37.90 69.49
CA GLY A 205 -20.43 39.25 69.14
C GLY A 205 -21.15 39.89 67.96
N MET A 206 -22.47 40.06 68.05
CA MET A 206 -23.18 41.04 67.23
C MET A 206 -22.88 42.44 67.76
N GLY A 207 -21.85 43.08 67.19
CA GLY A 207 -21.50 44.49 67.41
C GLY A 207 -21.33 45.16 66.06
N GLY A 208 -22.23 46.08 65.73
CA GLY A 208 -22.35 46.69 64.41
C GLY A 208 -21.11 47.45 63.94
N GLY A 209 -20.91 47.48 62.62
CA GLY A 209 -19.84 48.22 61.98
C GLY A 209 -19.84 47.96 60.49
N PHE A 210 -20.58 48.80 59.76
CA PHE A 210 -20.64 48.86 58.31
C PHE A 210 -19.22 49.17 57.76
N ALA A 211 -18.59 48.22 57.09
CA ALA A 211 -17.36 48.44 56.32
C ALA A 211 -17.39 47.55 55.06
N PRO A 212 -17.25 48.12 53.85
CA PRO A 212 -17.37 47.36 52.61
C PRO A 212 -16.11 46.52 52.37
N PRO A 213 -16.21 45.27 51.87
CA PRO A 213 -15.06 44.45 51.57
C PRO A 213 -14.36 44.91 50.26
N PRO A 214 -13.02 44.90 50.21
CA PRO A 214 -12.25 45.21 49.01
C PRO A 214 -12.30 44.06 47.98
N PRO A 215 -12.03 44.34 46.70
CA PRO A 215 -12.35 43.44 45.60
C PRO A 215 -11.43 42.22 45.52
N MET A 216 -12.08 41.09 45.25
CA MET A 216 -11.53 39.76 45.04
C MET A 216 -10.46 39.75 43.94
N GLY A 217 -9.24 39.39 44.31
CA GLY A 217 -8.13 39.18 43.38
C GLY A 217 -8.13 37.78 42.78
N GLY A 218 -7.76 37.71 41.49
CA GLY A 218 -6.94 36.63 40.96
C GLY A 218 -7.66 35.38 40.45
N MET A 219 -8.27 35.46 39.26
CA MET A 219 -8.54 34.29 38.43
C MET A 219 -8.26 34.63 36.96
N GLY A 220 -7.27 33.94 36.38
CA GLY A 220 -7.22 33.71 34.93
C GLY A 220 -6.27 34.59 34.12
N MET A 221 -5.09 34.06 33.84
CA MET A 221 -4.43 34.15 32.52
C MET A 221 -3.57 32.87 32.36
N PRO A 222 -3.55 32.28 31.16
CA PRO A 222 -2.48 32.63 30.23
C PRO A 222 -2.99 33.05 28.84
N PRO A 223 -2.17 33.81 28.09
CA PRO A 223 -2.61 34.61 26.95
C PRO A 223 -2.73 33.80 25.65
N MET A 224 -3.80 34.06 24.89
CA MET A 224 -3.92 33.66 23.49
C MET A 224 -3.30 34.74 22.56
N PRO A 225 -2.56 34.37 21.50
CA PRO A 225 -1.93 35.32 20.59
C PRO A 225 -2.96 36.03 19.69
N PRO A 226 -2.77 37.33 19.36
CA PRO A 226 -3.70 38.05 18.50
C PRO A 226 -3.44 37.68 17.03
N PHE A 227 -4.30 36.85 16.43
CA PHE A 227 -4.30 36.63 14.99
C PHE A 227 -5.12 37.73 14.31
N GLY A 228 -4.44 38.50 13.46
CA GLY A 228 -4.91 39.73 12.85
C GLY A 228 -6.10 39.54 11.92
N MET A 229 -7.01 40.50 12.04
CA MET A 229 -8.09 40.77 11.10
C MET A 229 -7.51 41.36 9.79
N PRO A 230 -7.95 40.93 8.60
CA PRO A 230 -7.46 41.48 7.34
C PRO A 230 -8.11 42.86 7.07
N PRO A 231 -7.35 43.86 6.57
CA PRO A 231 -7.94 45.15 6.22
C PRO A 231 -8.66 45.05 4.88
N MET A 232 -9.95 45.43 4.90
CA MET A 232 -10.73 45.84 3.74
C MET A 232 -10.06 47.08 3.11
N GLY A 233 -9.51 46.91 1.91
CA GLY A 233 -9.01 47.99 1.07
C GLY A 233 -10.02 48.31 -0.02
N SER A 234 -10.64 49.50 0.07
CA SER A 234 -11.29 50.16 -1.06
C SER A 234 -10.22 50.78 -1.96
N TYR A 235 -10.27 50.47 -3.26
CA TYR A 235 -10.20 51.42 -4.38
C TYR A 235 -10.71 50.73 -5.64
#